data_AF-A0A350TI97-F1
#
_entry.id   AF-A0A350TI97-F1
#
_cell.length_a   1.000
_cell.length_b   1.000
_cell.length_c   1.000
_cell.angle_alpha   90.00
_cell.angle_beta   90.00
_cell.angle_gamma   90.00
#
_symmetry.space_group_name_H-M   'P 1'
#
loop_
_entity.id
_entity.type
_entity.pdbx_description
1 polymer ?
#
loop_
_entity_poly.entity_id
_entity_poly.type
_entity_poly.pdbx_seq_one_letter_code
_entity_poly.pdbx_strand_id
1 'polypeptide(L)'
;MAYEIELHYGFERSHDTYETYHAFEATDIEEEADDAAIEAKLADLLDCSPDDEDFDCKSMRITLPERTVERIRAEGYAAGRVGILAQMIEGPWNNDACKGYAIMAMERAGLDPEMIRKVSSAMTDCFDDTTVAEAGRYYVKGAVR
;
A
#
# COMPACT_ATOMS: atom_id res chain seq x y z
N MET A 1 -14.96 9.15 -18.29
CA MET A 1 -14.28 9.90 -17.23
C MET A 1 -12.83 10.01 -17.65
N ALA A 2 -12.30 11.23 -17.74
CA ALA A 2 -10.89 11.47 -18.01
C ALA A 2 -10.13 11.34 -16.70
N TYR A 3 -8.99 10.64 -16.70
CA TYR A 3 -8.07 10.63 -15.57
C TYR A 3 -7.06 11.74 -15.79
N GLU A 4 -6.93 12.64 -14.83
CA GLU A 4 -6.08 13.82 -14.95
C GLU A 4 -5.12 13.90 -13.77
N ILE A 5 -4.00 14.54 -14.00
CA ILE A 5 -3.06 14.99 -12.98
C ILE A 5 -2.90 16.50 -13.10
N GLU A 6 -2.49 17.16 -12.02
CA GLU A 6 -2.04 18.54 -12.09
C GLU A 6 -0.52 18.55 -12.27
N LEU A 7 -0.05 19.14 -13.37
CA LEU A 7 1.37 19.34 -13.64
C LEU A 7 1.72 20.78 -13.27
N HIS A 8 2.56 20.93 -12.27
CA HIS A 8 3.22 22.17 -11.90
C HIS A 8 4.51 22.29 -12.69
N TYR A 9 4.77 23.48 -13.23
CA TYR A 9 5.99 23.78 -13.97
C TYR A 9 6.59 25.09 -13.47
N GLY A 10 7.85 25.01 -13.04
CA GLY A 10 8.67 26.14 -12.69
C GLY A 10 9.64 26.44 -13.83
N PHE A 11 9.97 27.71 -14.03
CA PHE A 11 11.03 28.11 -14.94
C PHE A 11 11.84 29.26 -14.38
N GLU A 12 13.15 29.23 -14.64
CA GLU A 12 14.10 30.27 -14.25
C GLU A 12 14.88 30.70 -15.49
N ARG A 13 15.18 32.00 -15.59
CA ARG A 13 16.00 32.55 -16.66
C ARG A 13 17.35 33.02 -16.12
N SER A 14 18.39 32.28 -16.43
CA SER A 14 19.75 32.61 -16.02
C SER A 14 20.21 33.95 -16.60
N HIS A 15 20.72 34.84 -15.74
CA HIS A 15 21.37 36.09 -16.17
C HIS A 15 22.71 35.88 -16.87
N ASP A 16 23.40 34.79 -16.54
CA ASP A 16 24.73 34.50 -17.07
C ASP A 16 24.67 33.90 -18.48
N THR A 17 23.75 32.94 -18.70
CA THR A 17 23.64 32.21 -19.96
C THR A 17 22.50 32.70 -20.84
N TYR A 18 21.54 33.46 -20.29
CA TYR A 18 20.28 33.87 -20.92
C TYR A 18 19.38 32.70 -21.35
N GLU A 19 19.71 31.48 -20.93
CA GLU A 19 18.90 30.28 -21.14
C GLU A 19 17.75 30.22 -20.13
N THR A 20 16.71 29.45 -20.47
CA THR A 20 15.59 29.19 -19.58
C THR A 20 15.61 27.72 -19.18
N TYR A 21 15.67 27.47 -17.88
CA TYR A 21 15.61 26.15 -17.29
C TYR A 21 14.18 25.87 -16.81
N HIS A 22 13.80 24.59 -16.81
CA HIS A 22 12.45 24.15 -16.46
C HIS A 22 12.48 23.01 -15.46
N ALA A 23 11.61 23.08 -14.45
CA ALA A 23 11.36 22.02 -13.49
C ALA A 23 9.88 21.64 -13.50
N PHE A 24 9.57 20.39 -13.15
CA PHE A 24 8.22 19.86 -13.20
C PHE A 24 7.91 19.02 -11.97
N GLU A 25 6.69 19.17 -11.45
CA GLU A 25 6.13 18.34 -10.38
C GLU A 25 4.71 17.95 -10.73
N ALA A 26 4.32 16.70 -10.47
CA ALA A 26 2.96 16.23 -10.70
C ALA A 26 2.27 15.92 -9.37
N THR A 27 1.06 16.45 -9.18
CA THR A 27 0.21 16.14 -8.02
C THR A 27 -1.11 15.51 -8.44
N ASP A 28 -1.73 14.79 -7.51
CA ASP A 28 -3.10 14.31 -7.70
C ASP A 28 -4.07 15.51 -7.65
N ILE A 29 -5.15 15.44 -8.44
CA ILE A 29 -6.16 16.51 -8.51
C ILE A 29 -7.14 16.48 -7.33
N GLU A 30 -7.18 15.38 -6.58
CA GLU A 30 -8.02 15.21 -5.39
C GLU A 30 -7.27 15.53 -4.08
N GLU A 31 -5.94 15.68 -4.15
CA GLU A 31 -5.11 16.07 -3.02
C GLU A 31 -5.00 17.60 -2.93
N GLU A 32 -5.20 18.17 -1.74
CA GLU A 32 -4.93 19.60 -1.52
C GLU A 32 -3.42 19.84 -1.56
N ALA A 33 -2.95 20.36 -2.68
CA ALA A 33 -1.58 20.79 -2.86
C ALA A 33 -1.27 22.08 -2.08
N ASP A 34 -0.12 22.11 -1.41
CA ASP A 34 0.45 23.34 -0.84
C ASP A 34 1.28 24.04 -1.93
N ASP A 35 0.67 25.06 -2.56
CA ASP A 35 1.28 25.80 -3.67
C ASP A 35 2.65 26.37 -3.30
N ALA A 36 2.84 26.86 -2.07
CA ALA A 36 4.11 27.44 -1.62
C ALA A 36 5.19 26.36 -1.47
N ALA A 37 4.81 25.15 -1.01
CA ALA A 37 5.73 24.02 -0.94
C ALA A 37 6.15 23.53 -2.32
N ILE A 38 5.22 23.52 -3.28
CA ILE A 38 5.49 23.15 -4.67
C ILE A 38 6.39 24.18 -5.34
N GLU A 39 6.12 25.47 -5.15
CA GLU A 39 6.94 26.56 -5.63
C GLU A 39 8.37 26.49 -5.08
N ALA A 40 8.52 26.30 -3.76
CA ALA A 40 9.82 26.10 -3.12
C ALA A 40 10.56 24.88 -3.67
N LYS A 41 9.86 23.77 -3.90
CA LYS A 41 10.43 22.56 -4.49
C LYS A 41 10.90 22.79 -5.93
N LEU A 42 10.13 23.52 -6.73
CA LEU A 42 10.49 23.82 -8.12
C LEU A 42 11.67 24.80 -8.21
N ALA A 43 11.74 25.79 -7.32
CA ALA A 43 12.88 26.68 -7.21
C ALA A 43 14.16 25.93 -6.79
N ASP A 44 14.06 25.03 -5.80
CA ASP A 44 15.17 24.18 -5.36
C ASP A 44 15.71 23.30 -6.49
N LEU A 45 14.84 22.74 -7.33
CA LEU A 45 15.24 21.96 -8.52
C LEU A 45 15.93 22.80 -9.61
N LEU A 46 15.74 24.12 -9.59
CA LEU A 46 16.37 25.08 -10.51
C LEU A 46 17.57 25.78 -9.88
N ASP A 47 18.00 25.37 -8.69
CA ASP A 47 19.07 26.00 -7.92
C ASP A 47 18.83 27.51 -7.68
N CYS A 48 17.56 27.92 -7.52
CA CYS A 48 17.15 29.32 -7.31
C CYS A 48 16.23 29.48 -6.08
N SER A 49 15.82 30.71 -5.80
CA SER A 49 14.86 31.07 -4.74
C SER A 49 13.47 31.32 -5.33
N PRO A 50 12.37 30.99 -4.62
CA PRO A 50 11.02 31.42 -5.00
C PRO A 50 10.85 32.94 -5.10
N ASP A 51 11.67 33.69 -4.37
CA ASP A 51 11.65 35.16 -4.37
C ASP A 51 12.50 35.78 -5.52
N ASP A 52 13.18 34.96 -6.34
CA ASP A 52 14.01 35.46 -7.44
C ASP A 52 13.16 36.03 -8.58
N GLU A 53 13.56 37.19 -9.11
CA GLU A 53 12.77 37.92 -10.12
C GLU A 53 12.63 37.19 -11.46
N ASP A 54 13.55 36.27 -11.75
CA ASP A 54 13.58 35.49 -12.99
C ASP A 54 12.94 34.11 -12.86
N PHE A 55 12.46 33.77 -11.66
CA PHE A 55 11.73 32.54 -11.39
C PHE A 55 10.22 32.78 -11.47
N ASP A 56 9.50 31.86 -12.11
CA ASP A 56 8.04 31.84 -12.11
C ASP A 56 7.52 30.39 -12.13
N CYS A 57 6.35 30.18 -11.53
CA CYS A 57 5.67 28.89 -11.40
C CYS A 57 4.22 28.98 -11.88
N LYS A 58 3.75 27.90 -12.49
CA LYS A 58 2.40 27.76 -13.05
C LYS A 58 1.95 26.30 -12.99
N SER A 59 0.65 26.06 -13.12
CA SER A 59 0.10 24.70 -13.22
C SER A 59 -0.78 24.51 -14.44
N MET A 60 -0.92 23.26 -14.88
CA MET A 60 -1.89 22.85 -15.89
C MET A 60 -2.38 21.43 -15.64
N ARG A 61 -3.64 21.16 -15.97
CA ARG A 61 -4.18 19.80 -15.93
C ARG A 61 -3.81 19.02 -17.18
N ILE A 62 -3.34 17.80 -16.99
CA ILE A 62 -2.96 16.89 -18.07
C ILE A 62 -3.78 15.61 -17.95
N THR A 63 -4.50 15.28 -19.03
CA THR A 63 -5.19 14.00 -19.14
C THR A 63 -4.19 12.87 -19.38
N LEU A 64 -4.28 11.80 -18.60
CA LEU A 64 -3.50 10.59 -18.77
C LEU A 64 -3.95 9.83 -20.03
N PRO A 65 -3.02 9.38 -20.90
CA PRO A 65 -3.36 8.55 -22.05
C PRO A 65 -4.08 7.27 -21.64
N GLU A 66 -5.10 6.87 -22.40
CA GLU A 66 -5.95 5.71 -22.08
C GLU A 66 -5.14 4.43 -21.82
N ARG A 67 -4.11 4.17 -22.63
CA ARG A 67 -3.24 2.99 -22.44
C ARG A 67 -2.45 3.00 -21.13
N THR A 68 -2.10 4.17 -20.62
CA THR A 68 -1.45 4.29 -19.30
C THR A 68 -2.44 3.97 -18.20
N VAL A 69 -3.65 4.51 -18.29
CA VAL A 69 -4.75 4.22 -17.35
C VAL A 69 -5.11 2.73 -17.34
N GLU A 70 -5.20 2.10 -18.52
CA GLU A 70 -5.48 0.66 -18.66
C GLU A 70 -4.41 -0.19 -17.97
N ARG A 71 -3.12 0.15 -18.13
CA ARG A 71 -2.02 -0.58 -17.48
C ARG A 71 -2.08 -0.46 -15.96
N ILE A 72 -2.26 0.76 -15.44
CA ILE A 72 -2.39 1.00 -13.98
C ILE A 72 -3.57 0.21 -13.41
N ARG A 73 -4.73 0.24 -14.08
CA ARG A 73 -5.91 -0.54 -13.65
C ARG A 73 -5.63 -2.04 -13.70
N ALA A 74 -4.98 -2.55 -14.74
CA ALA A 74 -4.66 -3.96 -14.86
C ALA A 74 -3.74 -4.45 -13.72
N GLU A 75 -2.75 -3.65 -13.33
CA GLU A 75 -1.89 -3.91 -12.17
C GLU A 75 -2.69 -3.91 -10.86
N GLY A 76 -3.55 -2.91 -10.66
CA GLY A 76 -4.45 -2.86 -9.50
C GLY A 76 -5.40 -4.06 -9.43
N TYR A 77 -5.99 -4.47 -10.56
CA TYR A 77 -6.81 -5.68 -10.64
C TYR A 77 -6.01 -6.95 -10.39
N ALA A 78 -4.75 -7.03 -10.85
CA ALA A 78 -3.90 -8.18 -10.57
C ALA A 78 -3.58 -8.28 -9.07
N ALA A 79 -3.19 -7.16 -8.44
CA ALA A 79 -2.94 -7.09 -6.99
C ALA A 79 -4.19 -7.46 -6.18
N GLY A 80 -5.36 -6.91 -6.54
CA GLY A 80 -6.64 -7.25 -5.91
C GLY A 80 -7.05 -8.71 -6.11
N ARG A 81 -6.82 -9.28 -7.30
CA ARG A 81 -7.07 -10.70 -7.57
C ARG A 81 -6.14 -11.62 -6.78
N VAL A 82 -4.89 -11.24 -6.55
CA VAL A 82 -3.99 -12.01 -5.66
C VAL A 82 -4.54 -12.02 -4.22
N GLY A 83 -5.04 -10.88 -3.73
CA GLY A 83 -5.70 -10.81 -2.42
C GLY A 83 -6.96 -11.67 -2.32
N ILE A 84 -7.83 -11.66 -3.34
CA ILE A 84 -9.04 -12.50 -3.39
C ILE A 84 -8.67 -13.98 -3.57
N LEU A 85 -7.69 -14.28 -4.41
CA LEU A 85 -7.24 -15.65 -4.64
C LEU A 85 -6.58 -16.23 -3.38
N ALA A 86 -5.84 -15.44 -2.60
CA ALA A 86 -5.35 -15.86 -1.28
C ALA A 86 -6.51 -16.24 -0.36
N GLN A 87 -7.56 -15.41 -0.27
CA GLN A 87 -8.78 -15.73 0.49
C GLN A 87 -9.52 -16.96 -0.04
N MET A 88 -9.52 -17.20 -1.36
CA MET A 88 -10.17 -18.37 -1.96
C MET A 88 -9.35 -19.66 -1.83
N ILE A 89 -8.02 -19.59 -1.87
CA ILE A 89 -7.10 -20.72 -1.67
C ILE A 89 -7.11 -21.15 -0.21
N GLU A 90 -7.10 -20.20 0.72
CA GLU A 90 -7.23 -20.47 2.16
C GLU A 90 -8.66 -20.87 2.55
N GLY A 91 -9.65 -20.56 1.70
CA GLY A 91 -11.06 -20.84 1.95
C GLY A 91 -11.62 -20.01 3.13
N PRO A 92 -12.89 -20.18 3.51
CA PRO A 92 -13.46 -19.51 4.68
C PRO A 92 -12.84 -19.96 6.01
N TRP A 93 -11.95 -20.95 5.98
CA TRP A 93 -11.27 -21.54 7.12
C TRP A 93 -9.77 -21.26 7.04
N ASN A 94 -9.36 -20.07 7.49
CA ASN A 94 -7.96 -19.69 7.63
C ASN A 94 -7.45 -19.94 9.07
N ASN A 95 -6.14 -19.76 9.28
CA ASN A 95 -5.49 -19.98 10.58
C ASN A 95 -6.12 -19.15 11.71
N ASP A 96 -6.54 -17.92 11.41
CA ASP A 96 -7.18 -17.02 12.37
C ASP A 96 -8.56 -17.54 12.81
N ALA A 97 -9.38 -18.01 11.87
CA ALA A 97 -10.68 -18.62 12.16
C ALA A 97 -10.51 -19.89 13.01
N CYS A 98 -9.56 -20.77 12.64
CA CYS A 98 -9.23 -21.98 13.41
C CYS A 98 -8.83 -21.64 14.86
N LYS A 99 -7.96 -20.65 15.03
CA LYS A 99 -7.46 -20.20 16.33
C LYS A 99 -8.57 -19.56 17.16
N GLY A 100 -9.45 -18.77 16.54
CA GLY A 100 -10.64 -18.22 17.17
C GLY A 100 -11.56 -19.29 17.74
N TYR A 101 -11.87 -20.34 16.96
CA TYR A 101 -12.67 -21.47 17.46
C TYR A 101 -11.99 -22.21 18.62
N ALA A 102 -10.68 -22.40 18.56
CA ALA A 102 -9.93 -23.04 19.64
C ALA A 102 -9.98 -22.22 20.94
N ILE A 103 -9.81 -20.89 20.86
CA ILE A 103 -9.94 -19.98 22.00
C ILE A 103 -11.36 -20.08 22.59
N MET A 104 -12.40 -19.99 21.76
CA MET A 104 -13.78 -20.14 22.22
C MET A 104 -14.03 -21.49 22.91
N ALA A 105 -13.46 -22.57 22.38
CA ALA A 105 -13.57 -23.91 22.99
C ALA A 105 -12.85 -23.97 24.34
N MET A 106 -11.66 -23.39 24.45
CA MET A 106 -10.88 -23.33 25.70
C MET A 106 -11.59 -22.48 26.76
N GLU A 107 -12.15 -21.33 26.40
CA GLU A 107 -12.96 -20.50 27.29
C GLU A 107 -14.18 -21.27 27.81
N ARG A 108 -14.90 -21.97 26.93
CA ARG A 108 -16.05 -22.81 27.31
C ARG A 108 -15.67 -23.99 28.19
N ALA A 109 -14.47 -24.51 28.04
CA ALA A 109 -13.91 -25.55 28.90
C ALA A 109 -13.38 -25.00 30.25
N GLY A 110 -13.42 -23.69 30.47
CA GLY A 110 -13.03 -23.04 31.72
C GLY A 110 -11.51 -22.91 31.90
N LEU A 111 -10.73 -22.92 30.82
CA LEU A 111 -9.29 -22.65 30.91
C LEU A 111 -9.07 -21.19 31.31
N ASP A 112 -8.04 -20.95 32.12
CA ASP A 112 -7.68 -19.60 32.51
C ASP A 112 -7.04 -18.82 31.34
N PRO A 113 -7.06 -17.48 31.38
CA PRO A 113 -6.54 -16.65 30.29
C PRO A 113 -5.05 -16.84 29.99
N GLU A 114 -4.23 -17.25 30.96
CA GLU A 114 -2.79 -17.46 30.75
C GLU A 114 -2.54 -18.75 29.98
N MET A 115 -3.25 -19.83 30.33
CA MET A 115 -3.22 -21.07 29.56
C MET A 115 -3.76 -20.88 28.15
N ILE A 116 -4.86 -20.14 27.98
CA ILE A 116 -5.39 -19.80 26.65
C ILE A 116 -4.33 -19.08 25.82
N ARG A 117 -3.65 -18.07 26.38
CA ARG A 117 -2.55 -17.36 25.69
C ARG A 117 -1.42 -18.31 25.31
N LYS A 118 -1.00 -19.19 26.21
CA LYS A 118 0.09 -20.14 25.98
C LYS A 118 -0.24 -21.11 24.84
N VAL A 119 -1.42 -21.73 24.87
CA VAL A 119 -1.87 -22.65 23.82
C VAL A 119 -2.06 -21.92 22.50
N SER A 120 -2.66 -20.73 22.53
CA SER A 120 -2.84 -19.85 21.37
C SER A 120 -1.51 -19.48 20.71
N SER A 121 -0.46 -19.17 21.49
CA SER A 121 0.88 -18.92 20.95
C SER A 121 1.46 -20.18 20.28
N ALA A 122 1.43 -21.32 20.97
CA ALA A 122 1.93 -22.58 20.44
C ALA A 122 1.20 -23.02 19.16
N MET A 123 -0.11 -22.70 19.04
CA MET A 123 -0.86 -22.95 17.82
C MET A 123 -0.32 -22.15 16.63
N THR A 124 0.09 -20.89 16.82
CA THR A 124 0.73 -20.10 15.75
C THR A 124 2.03 -20.75 15.31
N ASP A 125 2.88 -21.15 16.26
CA ASP A 125 4.14 -21.83 15.94
C ASP A 125 3.86 -23.13 15.14
N CYS A 126 2.85 -23.91 15.54
CA CYS A 126 2.45 -25.11 14.79
C CYS A 126 1.94 -24.81 13.37
N PHE A 127 1.27 -23.69 13.15
CA PHE A 127 0.79 -23.32 11.81
C PHE A 127 1.93 -23.00 10.85
N ASP A 128 3.02 -22.44 11.36
CA ASP A 128 4.21 -22.12 10.56
C ASP A 128 5.11 -23.35 10.35
N ASP A 129 5.22 -24.21 11.37
CA ASP A 129 6.14 -25.36 11.36
C ASP A 129 5.54 -26.63 10.75
N THR A 130 4.22 -26.74 10.62
CA THR A 130 3.53 -27.99 10.25
C THR A 130 2.53 -27.79 9.12
N THR A 131 2.60 -28.65 8.10
CA THR A 131 1.62 -28.60 6.99
C THR A 131 0.24 -29.13 7.41
N VAL A 132 -0.82 -28.68 6.74
CA VAL A 132 -2.20 -29.15 6.98
C VAL A 132 -2.33 -30.68 6.92
N ALA A 133 -1.62 -31.33 5.98
CA ALA A 133 -1.63 -32.78 5.84
C ALA A 133 -0.95 -33.49 7.01
N GLU A 134 0.11 -32.91 7.58
CA GLU A 134 0.81 -33.44 8.76
C GLU A 134 -0.05 -33.30 10.02
N ALA A 135 -0.65 -32.13 10.23
CA ALA A 135 -1.58 -31.90 11.33
C ALA A 135 -2.79 -32.86 11.27
N GLY A 136 -3.36 -33.07 10.07
CA GLY A 136 -4.43 -34.05 9.86
C GLY A 136 -4.02 -35.48 10.21
N ARG A 137 -2.81 -35.90 9.82
CA ARG A 137 -2.27 -37.22 10.22
C ARG A 137 -2.05 -37.30 11.73
N TYR A 138 -1.59 -36.23 12.37
CA TYR A 138 -1.38 -36.17 13.81
C TYR A 138 -2.69 -36.36 14.59
N TYR A 139 -3.77 -35.70 14.15
CA TYR A 139 -5.11 -35.87 14.73
C TYR A 139 -5.59 -37.32 14.65
N VAL A 140 -5.51 -37.95 13.46
CA VAL A 140 -5.96 -39.34 13.22
C VAL A 140 -5.15 -40.37 14.03
N LYS A 141 -3.88 -40.08 14.35
CA LYS A 141 -3.02 -40.96 15.16
C LYS A 141 -3.42 -41.04 16.64
N GLY A 142 -4.44 -40.30 17.09
CA GLY A 142 -5.03 -40.45 18.42
C GLY A 142 -4.58 -39.45 19.47
N ALA A 143 -4.17 -38.24 19.07
CA ALA A 143 -3.79 -37.17 20.00
C ALA A 143 -4.95 -36.69 20.91
N VAL A 144 -6.19 -37.03 20.57
CA VAL A 144 -7.38 -36.79 21.41
C VAL A 144 -8.19 -38.09 21.44
N ARG A 145 -8.00 -38.88 22.49
CA ARG A 145 -8.85 -40.02 22.83
C ARG A 145 -9.19 -39.99 24.31
#